data_AF-A0A0Q4XH99-F1
#
_entry.id   AF-A0A0Q4XH99-F1
#
_cell.length_a   1.000
_cell.length_b   1.000
_cell.length_c   1.000
_cell.angle_alpha   90.00
_cell.angle_beta   90.00
_cell.angle_gamma   90.00
#
_symmetry.space_group_name_H-M   'P 1'
#
loop_
_entity.id
_entity.type
_entity.pdbx_description
1 polymer ?
#
loop_
_entity_poly.entity_id
_entity_poly.type
_entity_poly.pdbx_seq_one_letter_code
_entity_poly.pdbx_strand_id
1 'polypeptide(L)' 'MTAAMADETLLTAARRVVRFIRIDEAHGGLLSNETVQAVDTLDKQVRSAAAAEEAAEIPMETAHADR' A
#
# COMPACT_ATOMS: atom_id res chain seq x y z
N MET A 1 -20.41 11.29 -16.66
CA MET A 1 -18.98 11.55 -16.36
C MET A 1 -18.48 10.42 -15.49
N THR A 2 -18.01 9.34 -16.09
CA THR A 2 -17.17 8.35 -15.40
C THR A 2 -15.86 9.06 -15.09
N ALA A 3 -15.54 9.23 -13.80
CA ALA A 3 -14.22 9.70 -13.42
C ALA A 3 -13.20 8.79 -14.10
N ALA A 4 -12.34 9.36 -14.95
CA ALA A 4 -11.13 8.67 -15.37
C ALA A 4 -10.45 8.23 -14.08
N MET A 5 -10.35 6.93 -13.83
CA MET A 5 -9.50 6.46 -12.74
C MET A 5 -8.14 7.04 -13.06
N ALA A 6 -7.67 8.03 -12.28
CA ALA A 6 -6.28 8.42 -12.32
C ALA A 6 -5.47 7.11 -12.27
N ASP A 7 -4.58 6.91 -13.24
CA ASP A 7 -3.98 5.61 -13.57
C ASP A 7 -3.61 4.85 -12.29
N GLU A 8 -4.46 3.91 -11.90
CA GLU A 8 -4.28 3.19 -10.65
C GLU A 8 -3.01 2.36 -10.77
N THR A 9 -1.99 2.72 -10.00
CA THR A 9 -0.75 1.93 -9.94
C THR A 9 -1.02 0.62 -9.21
N LEU A 10 -0.24 -0.41 -9.52
CA LEU A 10 -0.31 -1.69 -8.79
C LEU A 10 -0.17 -1.51 -7.27
N LEU A 11 0.66 -0.55 -6.84
CA LEU A 11 0.86 -0.24 -5.43
C LEU A 11 -0.41 0.36 -4.78
N THR A 12 -1.08 1.30 -5.46
CA THR A 12 -2.33 1.88 -4.96
C THR A 12 -3.49 0.87 -4.95
N ALA A 13 -3.54 -0.04 -5.92
CA ALA A 13 -4.47 -1.16 -5.94
C ALA A 13 -4.22 -2.14 -4.78
N ALA A 14 -2.96 -2.52 -4.56
CA ALA A 14 -2.58 -3.43 -3.48
C ALA A 14 -2.91 -2.84 -2.10
N ARG A 15 -2.66 -1.54 -1.88
CA ARG A 15 -3.07 -0.83 -0.65
C ARG A 15 -4.59 -0.93 -0.42
N ARG A 16 -5.39 -0.77 -1.48
CA ARG A 16 -6.86 -0.86 -1.40
C ARG A 16 -7.32 -2.26 -1.01
N VAL A 17 -6.75 -3.30 -1.64
CA VAL A 17 -7.08 -4.71 -1.33
C VAL A 17 -6.76 -5.04 0.13
N VAL A 18 -5.55 -4.71 0.60
CA VAL A 18 -5.16 -4.94 2.00
C VAL A 18 -6.14 -4.25 2.93
N ARG A 19 -6.46 -2.97 2.70
CA ARG A 19 -7.41 -2.23 3.54
C ARG A 19 -8.79 -2.89 3.56
N PHE A 20 -9.31 -3.28 2.41
CA PHE A 20 -10.64 -3.89 2.31
C PHE A 20 -10.72 -5.19 3.10
N ILE A 21 -9.75 -6.09 2.92
CA ILE A 21 -9.73 -7.38 3.61
C ILE A 21 -9.56 -7.21 5.13
N ARG A 22 -8.74 -6.26 5.58
CA ARG A 22 -8.61 -5.98 7.02
C ARG A 22 -9.88 -5.43 7.65
N ILE A 23 -10.62 -4.61 6.91
CA ILE A 23 -11.93 -4.14 7.35
C ILE A 23 -12.88 -5.33 7.46
N ASP A 24 -12.94 -6.19 6.45
CA ASP A 24 -13.80 -7.37 6.47
C ASP A 24 -13.46 -8.30 7.65
N GLU A 25 -12.17 -8.63 7.83
CA GLU A 25 -11.66 -9.42 8.96
C GLU A 25 -12.08 -8.83 10.32
N ALA A 26 -11.91 -7.52 10.52
CA ALA A 26 -12.26 -6.84 11.76
C ALA A 26 -13.77 -6.84 12.07
N HIS A 27 -14.63 -6.95 11.06
CA HIS A 27 -16.08 -7.05 11.24
C HIS A 27 -16.59 -8.50 11.32
N GLY A 28 -15.69 -9.48 11.43
CA GLY A 28 -16.05 -10.90 11.52
C GLY A 28 -16.34 -11.55 10.17
N GLY A 29 -15.75 -11.04 9.09
CA GLY A 29 -15.82 -11.62 7.75
C GLY A 29 -15.39 -13.09 7.72
N LEU A 30 -16.04 -13.88 6.87
CA LEU A 30 -15.77 -15.32 6.71
C LEU A 30 -14.60 -15.55 5.74
N LEU A 31 -13.40 -15.18 6.18
CA LEU A 31 -12.17 -15.37 5.43
C LEU A 31 -11.47 -16.67 5.84
N SER A 32 -10.86 -17.36 4.87
CA SER A 32 -10.01 -18.51 5.19
C SER A 32 -8.69 -18.06 5.82
N ASN A 33 -8.08 -18.92 6.63
CA ASN A 33 -6.77 -18.64 7.23
C ASN A 33 -5.70 -18.37 6.16
N GLU A 34 -5.76 -19.07 5.03
CA GLU A 34 -4.85 -18.89 3.90
C GLU A 34 -5.01 -17.49 3.26
N THR A 35 -6.25 -16.99 3.19
CA THR A 35 -6.53 -15.64 2.69
C THR A 35 -5.92 -14.58 3.59
N VAL A 36 -6.07 -14.74 4.92
CA VAL A 36 -5.47 -13.83 5.91
C VAL A 36 -3.94 -13.84 5.79
N GLN A 37 -3.32 -15.02 5.70
CA GLN A 37 -1.86 -15.15 5.55
C GLN A 37 -1.35 -14.54 4.24
N ALA A 38 -2.08 -14.70 3.13
CA ALA A 38 -1.74 -14.07 1.87
C ALA A 38 -1.81 -12.54 1.98
N VAL A 39 -2.82 -11.99 2.66
CA VAL A 39 -2.95 -10.55 2.89
C VAL A 39 -1.90 -10.01 3.86
N ASP A 40 -1.52 -10.76 4.89
CA ASP A 40 -0.37 -10.42 5.76
C ASP A 40 0.91 -10.26 4.95
N THR A 41 1.14 -11.18 4.00
CA THR A 41 2.32 -11.16 3.13
C THR A 41 2.27 -9.97 2.18
N LEU A 42 1.10 -9.73 1.57
CA LEU A 42 0.88 -8.59 0.69
C LEU A 42 1.09 -7.26 1.43
N ASP A 43 0.56 -7.10 2.64
CA ASP A 43 0.71 -5.89 3.45
C ASP A 43 2.20 -5.58 3.72
N LYS A 44 3.01 -6.58 4.07
CA LYS A 44 4.46 -6.41 4.25
C LYS A 44 5.13 -5.88 2.99
N GLN A 45 4.78 -6.45 1.83
CA GLN A 45 5.34 -6.02 0.54
C GLN A 45 4.89 -4.61 0.16
N VAL A 46 3.61 -4.29 0.38
CA VAL A 46 3.05 -2.96 0.14
C VAL A 46 3.76 -1.90 0.98
N ARG A 47 4.00 -2.17 2.27
CA ARG A 47 4.73 -1.25 3.16
C ARG A 47 6.17 -1.05 2.71
N SER A 48 6.85 -2.12 2.30
CA SER A 48 8.22 -2.04 1.77
C SER A 48 8.28 -1.22 0.48
N ALA A 49 7.33 -1.43 -0.44
CA ALA A 49 7.26 -0.68 -1.69
C ALA A 49 6.90 0.79 -1.47
N ALA A 50 5.99 1.08 -0.54
CA ALA A 50 5.64 2.45 -0.17
C ALA A 50 6.83 3.22 0.41
N ALA A 51 7.61 2.59 1.28
CA ALA A 51 8.82 3.21 1.83
C ALA A 51 9.88 3.49 0.74
N ALA A 52 10.00 2.60 -0.25
CA ALA A 52 10.91 2.81 -1.38
C ALA A 52 10.45 3.95 -2.31
N GLU A 53 9.14 4.08 -2.54
CA GLU A 53 8.53 5.18 -3.29
C GLU A 53 8.79 6.52 -2.60
N GLU A 54 8.53 6.60 -1.29
CA GLU A 54 8.80 7.80 -0.48
C GLU A 54 10.29 8.18 -0.50
N ALA A 55 11.20 7.20 -0.35
CA ALA A 55 12.63 7.45 -0.43
C ALA A 55 13.10 7.93 -1.82
N ALA A 56 12.41 7.51 -2.89
CA ALA A 56 12.70 7.96 -4.26
C ALA A 56 12.14 9.36 -4.55
N GLU A 57 11.09 9.78 -3.85
CA GLU A 57 10.46 11.10 -3.99
C GLU A 57 11.17 12.19 -3.19
N ILE A 58 11.97 11.88 -2.16
CA ILE A 58 12.77 12.87 -1.43
C ILE A 58 13.87 13.42 -2.36
N PRO A 59 13.80 14.70 -2.80
CA PRO A 59 14.86 15.29 -3.60
C PRO A 59 16.12 15.48 -2.74
N MET A 60 17.31 15.32 -3.35
CA MET A 60 18.61 15.73 -2.78
C MET A 60 18.73 17.26 -2.53
N GLU A 61 17.65 17.97 -2.25
CA GLU A 61 17.66 19.41 -1.97
C GLU A 61 18.00 19.71 -0.51
N THR A 62 17.85 18.75 0.40
CA THR A 62 18.18 18.92 1.83
C THR A 62 19.63 18.55 2.19
N ALA A 63 20.45 18.10 1.23
CA ALA A 63 21.81 17.63 1.51
C ALA A 63 22.88 18.74 1.61
N HIS A 64 22.54 20.00 1.35
CA HIS A 64 23.49 21.13 1.36
C HIS A 64 23.00 22.36 2.14
N ALA A 65 22.68 22.16 3.42
CA ALA A 65 22.54 23.26 4.37
C ALA A 65 23.27 22.94 5.68
N ASP A 66 24.60 22.91 5.61
CA ASP A 66 25.48 23.38 6.71
C ASP A 66 26.95 23.28 6.27
N ARG A 67 27.50 24.42 5.86
CA ARG A 67 28.94 24.73 5.87
C ARG A 67 29.11 26.13 6.41
#